data_AF-A0A139NTY4-F1
#
_entry.id   AF-A0A139NTY4-F1
#
_cell.length_a   1.000
_cell.length_b   1.000
_cell.length_c   1.000
_cell.angle_alpha   90.00
_cell.angle_beta   90.00
_cell.angle_gamma   90.00
#
_symmetry.space_group_name_H-M   'P 1'
#
loop_
_entity.id
_entity.type
_entity.pdbx_description
1 polymer ?
#
loop_
_entity_poly.entity_id
_entity_poly.type
_entity_poly.pdbx_seq_one_letter_code
_entity_poly.pdbx_strand_id
1 'polypeptide(L)'
;MRLKENWGQRNDWRLIDFYRKEGFWEEVLLRAQSNPVVLKQTYLDLGRHFPQETLTILSAELEDALRHSSTRKHYKELAEILSNMKKIAGGEAVVQQLLAKWRTAYHNRPAMLEEFSRL
;
A
#
# COMPACT_ATOMS: atom_id res chain seq x y z
N MET A 1 -21.19 28.63 -2.12
CA MET A 1 -20.23 28.56 -3.24
C MET A 1 -18.83 28.30 -2.65
N ARG A 2 -18.44 27.03 -2.47
CA ARG A 2 -17.07 26.65 -2.09
C ARG A 2 -16.38 26.15 -3.35
N LEU A 3 -15.32 26.84 -3.74
CA LEU A 3 -14.46 26.50 -4.87
C LEU A 3 -13.88 25.09 -4.63
N LYS A 4 -14.45 24.09 -5.30
CA LYS A 4 -13.75 22.83 -5.56
C LYS A 4 -12.74 23.13 -6.65
N GLU A 5 -11.62 23.73 -6.24
CA GLU A 5 -10.49 23.96 -7.12
C GLU A 5 -9.87 22.62 -7.52
N ASN A 6 -9.63 22.54 -8.81
CA ASN A 6 -9.41 21.36 -9.61
C ASN A 6 -7.96 20.85 -9.46
N TRP A 7 -7.57 20.42 -8.26
CA TRP A 7 -6.22 19.94 -7.95
C TRP A 7 -6.07 18.40 -8.02
N GLY A 8 -6.98 17.71 -8.71
CA GLY A 8 -6.79 16.30 -9.06
C GLY A 8 -6.27 16.23 -10.49
N GLN A 9 -5.22 15.43 -10.75
CA GLN A 9 -4.64 15.06 -12.07
C GLN A 9 -3.21 15.57 -12.37
N ARG A 10 -2.50 16.21 -11.42
CA ARG A 10 -1.03 16.31 -11.52
C ARG A 10 -0.39 15.49 -10.41
N ASN A 11 0.46 14.53 -10.78
CA ASN A 11 1.45 13.91 -9.89
C ASN A 11 2.44 14.99 -9.46
N ASP A 12 2.00 15.92 -8.62
CA ASP A 12 2.86 16.96 -8.10
C ASP A 12 3.62 16.39 -6.90
N TRP A 13 4.63 15.59 -7.21
CA TRP A 13 5.52 15.01 -6.19
C TRP A 13 6.13 16.11 -5.32
N ARG A 14 6.29 17.34 -5.84
CA ARG A 14 6.79 18.49 -5.08
C ARG A 14 5.81 18.90 -4.01
N LEU A 15 4.50 18.83 -4.30
CA LEU A 15 3.46 19.10 -3.31
C LEU A 15 3.46 18.05 -2.20
N ILE A 16 3.59 16.76 -2.57
CA ILE A 16 3.70 15.68 -1.58
C ILE A 16 4.97 15.84 -0.71
N ASP A 17 6.10 16.17 -1.33
CA ASP A 17 7.37 16.42 -0.63
C ASP A 17 7.27 17.62 0.31
N PHE A 18 6.63 18.70 -0.14
CA PHE A 18 6.33 19.87 0.69
C PHE A 18 5.48 19.47 1.91
N TYR A 19 4.36 18.77 1.72
CA TYR A 19 3.53 18.33 2.84
C TYR A 19 4.27 17.44 3.84
N ARG A 20 5.13 16.52 3.35
CA ARG A 20 5.96 15.68 4.22
C ARG A 20 6.93 16.51 5.06
N LYS A 21 7.56 17.52 4.47
CA LYS A 21 8.51 18.41 5.16
C LYS A 21 7.83 19.30 6.20
N GLU A 22 6.66 19.82 5.88
CA GLU A 22 5.88 20.68 6.79
C GLU A 22 5.06 19.89 7.82
N GLY A 23 5.06 18.55 7.75
CA GLY A 23 4.35 17.70 8.71
C GLY A 23 2.84 17.59 8.46
N PHE A 24 2.35 17.95 7.28
CA PHE A 24 0.95 17.82 6.88
C PHE A 24 0.60 16.39 6.48
N TRP A 25 0.75 15.45 7.41
CA TRP A 25 0.62 14.02 7.15
C TRP A 25 -0.80 13.59 6.77
N GLU A 26 -1.85 14.27 7.27
CA GLU A 26 -3.25 14.00 6.90
C GLU A 26 -3.51 14.28 5.41
N GLU A 27 -2.92 15.35 4.88
CA GLU A 27 -3.02 15.70 3.46
C GLU A 27 -2.30 14.70 2.54
N VAL A 28 -1.20 14.12 3.03
CA VAL A 28 -0.49 13.03 2.35
C VAL A 28 -1.35 11.76 2.37
N LEU A 29 -1.94 11.42 3.52
CA LEU A 29 -2.81 10.25 3.68
C LEU A 29 -4.04 10.35 2.76
N LEU A 30 -4.70 11.51 2.71
CA LEU A 30 -5.86 11.73 1.84
C LEU A 30 -5.54 11.49 0.36
N ARG A 31 -4.35 11.94 -0.09
CA ARG A 31 -3.91 11.72 -1.48
C ARG A 31 -3.49 10.27 -1.72
N ALA A 32 -2.84 9.63 -0.76
CA ALA A 32 -2.46 8.23 -0.85
C ALA A 32 -3.69 7.30 -1.01
N GLN A 33 -4.82 7.63 -0.36
CA GLN A 33 -6.07 6.87 -0.49
C GLN A 33 -6.63 6.80 -1.92
N SER A 34 -6.37 7.82 -2.75
CA SER A 34 -6.92 7.91 -4.12
C SER A 34 -5.84 7.82 -5.21
N ASN A 35 -4.58 7.64 -4.84
CA ASN A 35 -3.47 7.59 -5.79
C ASN A 35 -2.43 6.54 -5.35
N PRO A 36 -2.43 5.34 -5.99
CA PRO A 36 -1.49 4.27 -5.70
C PRO A 36 -0.01 4.66 -5.83
N VAL A 37 0.32 5.63 -6.71
CA VAL A 37 1.69 6.12 -6.87
C VAL A 37 2.13 6.88 -5.61
N VAL A 38 1.27 7.76 -5.08
CA VAL A 38 1.55 8.47 -3.82
C VAL A 38 1.64 7.49 -2.67
N LEU A 39 0.72 6.53 -2.57
CA LEU A 39 0.76 5.48 -1.56
C LEU A 39 2.10 4.74 -1.58
N LYS A 40 2.50 4.20 -2.75
CA LYS A 40 3.75 3.45 -2.91
C LYS A 40 5.00 4.25 -2.50
N GLN A 41 4.97 5.56 -2.69
CA GLN A 41 6.10 6.44 -2.33
C GLN A 41 6.13 6.85 -0.87
N THR A 42 5.00 6.81 -0.16
CA THR A 42 4.87 7.47 1.15
C THR A 42 4.45 6.54 2.29
N TYR A 43 4.00 5.31 1.99
CA TYR A 43 3.40 4.43 3.00
C TYR A 43 4.31 4.13 4.19
N LEU A 44 5.64 4.09 4.04
CA LEU A 44 6.54 3.89 5.17
C LEU A 44 6.54 5.07 6.15
N ASP A 45 6.45 6.29 5.63
CA ASP A 45 6.36 7.49 6.49
C ASP A 45 4.95 7.59 7.08
N LEU A 46 3.92 7.38 6.26
CA LEU A 46 2.54 7.33 6.73
C LEU A 46 2.35 6.28 7.82
N GLY A 47 3.01 5.13 7.73
CA GLY A 47 2.98 4.09 8.77
C GLY A 47 3.55 4.52 10.12
N ARG A 48 4.35 5.60 10.18
CA ARG A 48 4.85 6.18 11.44
C ARG A 48 3.83 7.11 12.11
N HIS A 49 2.93 7.70 11.32
CA HIS A 49 1.94 8.69 11.79
C HIS A 49 0.52 8.10 11.89
N PHE A 50 0.17 7.23 10.96
CA PHE A 50 -1.15 6.61 10.76
C PHE A 50 -1.00 5.11 10.42
N PRO A 51 -0.48 4.29 11.34
CA PRO A 51 -0.16 2.89 11.07
C PRO A 51 -1.39 2.07 10.62
N GLN A 52 -2.54 2.26 11.27
CA GLN A 52 -3.74 1.47 11.01
C GLN A 52 -4.34 1.82 9.64
N GLU A 53 -4.46 3.10 9.33
CA GLU A 53 -4.97 3.63 8.07
C GLU A 53 -4.07 3.21 6.92
N THR A 54 -2.75 3.34 7.10
CA THR A 54 -1.76 2.93 6.10
C THR A 54 -1.88 1.44 5.78
N LEU A 55 -1.93 0.59 6.80
CA LEU A 55 -2.08 -0.87 6.61
C LEU A 55 -3.41 -1.21 5.94
N THR A 56 -4.48 -0.49 6.25
CA THR A 56 -5.80 -0.67 5.64
C THR A 56 -5.77 -0.37 4.15
N ILE A 57 -5.20 0.78 3.76
CA ILE A 57 -5.10 1.20 2.35
C ILE A 57 -4.19 0.25 1.58
N LEU A 58 -3.03 -0.12 2.14
CA LEU A 58 -2.11 -1.09 1.52
C LEU A 58 -2.76 -2.45 1.32
N SER A 59 -3.52 -2.94 2.31
CA SER A 59 -4.21 -4.23 2.20
C SER A 59 -5.22 -4.22 1.05
N ALA A 60 -5.99 -3.16 0.90
CA ALA A 60 -6.95 -3.00 -0.20
C ALA A 60 -6.24 -2.95 -1.57
N GLU A 61 -5.16 -2.17 -1.69
CA GLU A 61 -4.38 -2.06 -2.93
C GLU A 61 -3.73 -3.40 -3.32
N LEU A 62 -3.17 -4.14 -2.36
CA LEU A 62 -2.59 -5.46 -2.62
C LEU A 62 -3.64 -6.49 -3.06
N GLU A 63 -4.84 -6.46 -2.47
CA GLU A 63 -5.94 -7.32 -2.90
C GLU A 63 -6.38 -7.02 -4.33
N ASP A 64 -6.46 -5.75 -4.71
CA ASP A 64 -6.77 -5.35 -6.08
C ASP A 64 -5.67 -5.79 -7.06
N ALA A 65 -4.39 -5.50 -6.72
CA ALA A 65 -3.25 -5.90 -7.53
C ALA A 65 -3.15 -7.42 -7.73
N LEU A 66 -3.58 -8.24 -6.76
CA LEU A 66 -3.63 -9.70 -6.88
C LEU A 66 -4.69 -10.22 -7.85
N ARG A 67 -5.80 -9.49 -8.02
CA ARG A 67 -6.83 -9.84 -9.01
C ARG A 67 -6.30 -9.70 -10.43
N HIS A 68 -5.43 -8.72 -10.64
CA HIS A 68 -4.90 -8.36 -11.96
C HIS A 68 -3.50 -8.92 -12.26
N SER A 69 -2.77 -9.42 -11.25
CA SER A 69 -1.44 -10.00 -11.44
C SER A 69 -1.48 -11.49 -11.76
N SER A 70 -0.66 -11.88 -12.73
CA SER A 70 -0.48 -13.27 -13.16
C SER A 70 0.99 -13.65 -13.37
N THR A 71 1.92 -12.72 -13.12
CA THR A 71 3.35 -12.90 -13.40
C THR A 71 4.18 -12.99 -12.12
N ARG A 72 5.25 -13.77 -12.17
CA ARG A 72 6.19 -13.94 -11.05
C ARG A 72 6.88 -12.63 -10.65
N LYS A 73 7.08 -11.72 -11.61
CA LYS A 73 7.60 -10.38 -11.35
C LYS A 73 6.65 -9.59 -10.44
N HIS A 74 5.35 -9.57 -10.75
CA HIS A 74 4.37 -8.85 -9.93
C HIS A 74 4.28 -9.45 -8.52
N TYR A 75 4.31 -10.78 -8.37
CA TYR A 75 4.29 -11.40 -7.04
C TYR A 75 5.51 -11.01 -6.18
N LYS A 76 6.69 -10.87 -6.77
CA LYS A 76 7.88 -10.36 -6.06
C LYS A 76 7.69 -8.93 -5.57
N GLU A 77 7.13 -8.07 -6.40
CA GLU A 77 6.83 -6.67 -6.02
C GLU A 77 5.83 -6.62 -4.84
N LEU A 78 4.79 -7.47 -4.86
CA LEU A 78 3.84 -7.56 -3.75
C LEU A 78 4.47 -8.12 -2.47
N ALA A 79 5.35 -9.12 -2.60
CA ALA A 79 6.11 -9.67 -1.47
C ALA A 79 6.99 -8.61 -0.80
N GLU A 80 7.66 -7.75 -1.59
CA GLU A 80 8.46 -6.64 -1.05
C GLU A 80 7.59 -5.66 -0.24
N ILE A 81 6.39 -5.33 -0.74
CA ILE A 81 5.44 -4.47 -0.01
C ILE A 81 5.01 -5.14 1.29
N LEU A 82 4.65 -6.43 1.27
CA LEU A 82 4.29 -7.19 2.48
C LEU A 82 5.43 -7.20 3.52
N SER A 83 6.68 -7.42 3.08
CA SER A 83 7.84 -7.38 3.97
C SER A 83 8.00 -6.00 4.63
N ASN A 84 7.75 -4.93 3.88
CA ASN A 84 7.78 -3.58 4.40
C ASN A 84 6.58 -3.26 5.32
N MET A 85 5.39 -3.81 5.06
CA MET A 85 4.24 -3.70 5.96
C MET A 85 4.55 -4.23 7.36
N LYS A 86 5.32 -5.33 7.48
CA LYS A 86 5.75 -5.88 8.79
C LYS A 86 6.52 -4.87 9.67
N LYS A 87 7.12 -3.84 9.06
CA LYS A 87 7.85 -2.76 9.77
C LYS A 87 6.93 -1.68 10.34
N ILE A 88 5.67 -1.65 9.93
CA ILE A 88 4.65 -0.72 10.44
C ILE A 88 4.04 -1.32 11.71
N ALA A 89 3.72 -0.49 12.70
CA ALA A 89 3.10 -0.95 13.94
C ALA A 89 1.80 -1.73 13.65
N GLY A 90 1.69 -2.96 14.17
CA GLY A 90 0.58 -3.88 13.89
C GLY A 90 0.65 -4.60 12.54
N GLY A 91 1.65 -4.31 11.71
CA GLY A 91 1.77 -4.82 10.35
C GLY A 91 2.02 -6.32 10.25
N GLU A 92 2.79 -6.90 11.18
CA GLU A 92 3.00 -8.36 11.21
C GLU A 92 1.66 -9.12 11.27
N ALA A 93 0.76 -8.72 12.18
CA ALA A 93 -0.54 -9.36 12.33
C ALA A 93 -1.41 -9.24 11.06
N VAL A 94 -1.42 -8.05 10.44
CA VAL A 94 -2.15 -7.81 9.18
C VAL A 94 -1.59 -8.66 8.05
N VAL A 95 -0.26 -8.73 7.91
CA VAL A 95 0.40 -9.54 6.87
C VAL A 95 0.06 -11.02 7.04
N GLN A 96 0.10 -11.56 8.26
CA GLN A 96 -0.26 -12.96 8.50
C GLN A 96 -1.73 -13.25 8.16
N GLN A 97 -2.64 -12.33 8.46
CA GLN A 97 -4.05 -12.46 8.08
C GLN A 97 -4.24 -12.48 6.56
N LEU A 98 -3.55 -11.59 5.83
CA LEU A 98 -3.57 -11.56 4.36
C LEU A 98 -3.04 -12.87 3.77
N LEU A 99 -1.89 -13.34 4.24
CA LEU A 99 -1.27 -14.57 3.77
C LEU A 99 -2.18 -15.79 4.00
N ALA A 100 -2.80 -15.90 5.18
CA ALA A 100 -3.75 -16.97 5.48
C ALA A 100 -4.97 -16.93 4.55
N LYS A 101 -5.55 -15.74 4.32
CA LYS A 101 -6.66 -15.52 3.37
C LYS A 101 -6.27 -15.94 1.95
N TRP A 102 -5.11 -15.50 1.47
CA TRP A 102 -4.67 -15.74 0.09
C TRP A 102 -4.24 -17.17 -0.16
N ARG A 103 -3.68 -17.86 0.83
CA ARG A 103 -3.38 -19.30 0.72
C ARG A 103 -4.62 -20.12 0.40
N THR A 104 -5.76 -19.74 0.97
CA THR A 104 -7.05 -20.39 0.71
C THR A 104 -7.64 -19.95 -0.63
N ALA A 105 -7.72 -18.63 -0.86
CA ALA A 105 -8.37 -18.06 -2.05
C ALA A 105 -7.62 -18.36 -3.37
N TYR A 106 -6.30 -18.48 -3.32
CA TYR A 106 -5.44 -18.64 -4.49
C TYR A 106 -4.60 -19.92 -4.44
N HIS A 107 -5.14 -21.00 -3.86
CA HIS A 107 -4.48 -22.31 -3.78
C HIS A 107 -3.99 -22.85 -5.14
N ASN A 108 -4.65 -22.47 -6.24
CA ASN A 108 -4.29 -22.85 -7.61
C ASN A 108 -3.17 -21.98 -8.24
N ARG A 109 -2.54 -21.07 -7.47
CA ARG A 109 -1.45 -20.21 -7.95
C ARG A 109 -0.14 -20.56 -7.22
N PRO A 110 0.48 -21.72 -7.50
CA PRO A 110 1.63 -22.22 -6.75
C PRO A 110 2.84 -21.26 -6.80
N ALA A 111 3.11 -20.64 -7.95
CA ALA A 111 4.19 -19.67 -8.10
C ALA A 111 4.00 -18.43 -7.20
N MET A 112 2.76 -18.01 -6.95
CA MET A 112 2.46 -16.90 -6.05
C MET A 112 2.74 -17.30 -4.59
N LEU A 113 2.23 -18.47 -4.18
CA LEU A 113 2.42 -18.99 -2.83
C LEU A 113 3.88 -19.25 -2.51
N GLU A 114 4.68 -19.67 -3.49
CA GLU A 114 6.13 -19.83 -3.36
C GLU A 114 6.85 -18.49 -3.12
N GLU A 115 6.44 -17.40 -3.77
CA GLU A 115 7.03 -16.08 -3.48
C GLU A 115 6.64 -15.60 -2.09
N PHE A 116 5.40 -15.85 -1.65
CA PHE A 116 4.91 -15.40 -0.34
C PHE A 116 5.40 -16.24 0.83
N SER A 117 5.77 -17.51 0.63
CA SER A 117 6.32 -18.35 1.70
C SER A 117 7.74 -17.95 2.13
N ARG A 118 8.40 -17.06 1.38
CA ARG A 118 9.75 -16.55 1.66
C ARG A 118 9.76 -15.29 2.54
N LEU A 119 8.61 -14.86 3.03
CA LEU A 119 8.40 -13.65 3.82
C LEU A 119 8.64 -13.81 5.32
#